data_AF-A0A933DBM3-F1
#
_entry.id   AF-A0A933DBM3-F1
#
_cell.length_a   1.000
_cell.length_b   1.000
_cell.length_c   1.000
_cell.angle_alpha   90.00
_cell.angle_beta   90.00
_cell.angle_gamma   90.00
#
_symmetry.space_group_name_H-M   'P 1'
#
loop_
_entity.id
_entity.type
_entity.pdbx_description
1 polymer ?
#
loop_
_entity_poly.entity_id
_entity_poly.type
_entity_poly.pdbx_seq_one_letter_code
_entity_poly.pdbx_strand_id
1 'polypeptide(L)'
;MTDGEKQNGGGTSWVMAAVVALIVAGGGGTYYFYNQYQQTQRELQEARAAATSGQNQAVVQETVTKVGELMELPADETPTVATIRDTEQLKDHPFLAKGQKDDRLLIYTGAKVVVMYRPSTNKIVAVGTVTIQQQEEGGGGATPTETPAATP
;
A
#
# COMPACT_ATOMS: atom_id res chain seq x y z
N MET A 1 -59.22 -27.73 -53.92
CA MET A 1 -59.42 -26.30 -53.54
C MET A 1 -59.30 -26.20 -52.02
N THR A 2 -58.81 -25.04 -51.53
CA THR A 2 -58.46 -24.62 -50.15
C THR A 2 -57.17 -25.21 -49.59
N ASP A 3 -56.23 -24.45 -49.01
CA ASP A 3 -56.04 -23.01 -48.83
C ASP A 3 -54.57 -22.81 -48.43
N GLY A 4 -53.99 -21.63 -48.72
CA GLY A 4 -52.59 -21.36 -48.48
C GLY A 4 -52.33 -20.86 -47.05
N GLU A 5 -51.51 -21.59 -46.30
CA GLU A 5 -50.95 -21.08 -45.05
C GLU A 5 -49.59 -20.41 -45.34
N LYS A 6 -49.62 -19.08 -45.49
CA LYS A 6 -48.45 -18.24 -45.72
C LYS A 6 -47.56 -18.21 -44.47
N GLN A 7 -46.44 -18.93 -44.50
CA GLN A 7 -45.31 -18.64 -43.61
C GLN A 7 -44.59 -17.37 -44.09
N ASN A 8 -44.84 -16.27 -43.38
CA ASN A 8 -44.27 -14.96 -43.64
C ASN A 8 -42.84 -14.87 -43.05
N GLY A 9 -41.86 -15.49 -43.72
CA GLY A 9 -40.47 -15.62 -43.27
C GLY A 9 -39.54 -14.43 -43.57
N GLY A 10 -40.07 -13.25 -43.88
CA GLY A 10 -39.26 -12.06 -44.23
C GLY A 10 -38.92 -11.15 -43.04
N GLY A 11 -39.73 -11.16 -41.97
CA GLY A 11 -39.62 -10.21 -40.86
C GLY A 11 -38.64 -10.62 -39.75
N THR A 12 -38.41 -11.91 -39.53
CA THR A 12 -37.63 -12.38 -38.38
C THR A 12 -36.11 -12.42 -38.66
N SER A 13 -35.72 -12.55 -39.93
CA SER A 13 -34.31 -12.70 -40.32
C SER A 13 -33.53 -11.38 -40.20
N TRP A 14 -34.13 -10.24 -40.57
CA TRP A 14 -33.50 -8.92 -40.42
C TRP A 14 -33.48 -8.47 -38.96
N VAL A 15 -34.48 -8.84 -38.16
CA VAL A 15 -34.50 -8.58 -36.71
C VAL A 15 -33.41 -9.39 -35.99
N MET A 16 -33.21 -10.66 -36.36
CA MET A 16 -32.09 -11.46 -35.83
C MET A 16 -30.73 -10.87 -36.23
N ALA A 17 -30.57 -10.41 -37.48
CA ALA A 17 -29.34 -9.75 -37.91
C ALA A 17 -29.08 -8.42 -37.16
N ALA A 18 -30.13 -7.63 -36.91
CA ALA A 18 -30.04 -6.39 -36.14
C ALA A 18 -29.69 -6.64 -34.65
N VAL A 19 -30.24 -7.71 -34.05
CA VAL A 19 -29.93 -8.10 -32.68
C VAL A 19 -28.49 -8.60 -32.53
N VAL A 20 -27.99 -9.38 -33.49
CA VAL A 20 -26.59 -9.83 -33.50
C VAL A 20 -25.62 -8.66 -33.68
N ALA A 21 -25.94 -7.71 -34.56
CA ALA A 21 -25.15 -6.49 -34.74
C ALA A 21 -25.08 -5.63 -33.46
N LEU A 22 -26.18 -5.53 -32.71
CA LEU A 22 -26.24 -4.83 -31.42
C LEU A 22 -25.39 -5.49 -30.33
N ILE A 23 -25.35 -6.83 -30.29
CA ILE A 23 -24.54 -7.58 -29.30
C ILE A 23 -23.04 -7.45 -29.62
N VAL A 24 -22.65 -7.49 -30.89
CA VAL A 24 -21.25 -7.31 -31.31
C VAL A 24 -20.79 -5.86 -31.07
N ALA A 25 -21.64 -4.86 -31.33
CA ALA A 25 -21.36 -3.47 -31.00
C ALA A 25 -21.24 -3.23 -29.47
N GLY A 26 -22.08 -3.90 -28.66
CA GLY A 26 -22.02 -3.83 -27.20
C GLY A 26 -20.78 -4.51 -26.60
N GLY A 27 -20.36 -5.66 -27.15
CA GLY A 27 -19.19 -6.41 -26.68
C GLY A 27 -17.83 -5.76 -27.02
N GLY A 28 -17.73 -5.05 -28.15
CA GLY A 28 -16.52 -4.31 -28.51
C GLY A 28 -16.24 -3.13 -27.58
N GLY A 29 -17.30 -2.44 -27.15
CA GLY A 29 -17.20 -1.32 -26.20
C GLY A 29 -16.74 -1.74 -24.82
N THR A 30 -17.22 -2.88 -24.30
CA THR A 30 -16.82 -3.39 -22.98
C THR A 30 -15.37 -3.88 -22.95
N TYR A 31 -14.86 -4.48 -24.04
CA TYR A 31 -13.44 -4.90 -24.12
C TYR A 31 -12.48 -3.69 -24.16
N TYR A 32 -12.79 -2.67 -24.97
CA TYR A 32 -12.00 -1.44 -25.03
C TYR A 32 -11.99 -0.71 -23.67
N PHE A 33 -13.14 -0.65 -22.99
CA PHE A 33 -13.27 0.00 -21.68
C PHE A 33 -12.56 -0.77 -20.55
N TYR A 34 -12.48 -2.11 -20.62
CA TYR A 34 -11.75 -2.91 -19.64
C TYR A 34 -10.23 -2.68 -19.71
N ASN A 35 -9.68 -2.48 -20.91
CA ASN A 35 -8.27 -2.16 -21.09
C ASN A 35 -7.93 -0.75 -20.57
N GLN A 36 -8.83 0.23 -20.74
CA GLN A 36 -8.67 1.58 -20.21
C GLN A 36 -8.78 1.62 -18.68
N TYR A 37 -9.70 0.83 -18.09
CA TYR A 37 -9.88 0.76 -16.64
C TYR A 37 -8.66 0.21 -15.90
N GLN A 38 -7.91 -0.73 -16.50
CA GLN A 38 -6.67 -1.24 -15.91
C GLN A 38 -5.51 -0.22 -15.95
N GLN A 39 -5.46 0.67 -16.94
CA GLN A 39 -4.45 1.73 -16.99
C GLN A 39 -4.71 2.82 -15.94
N THR A 40 -5.97 3.23 -15.76
CA THR A 40 -6.35 4.23 -14.74
C THR A 40 -6.07 3.74 -13.32
N GLN A 41 -6.26 2.45 -13.03
CA GLN A 41 -5.93 1.87 -11.72
C GLN A 41 -4.41 1.92 -11.43
N ARG A 42 -3.55 1.71 -12.44
CA ARG A 42 -2.09 1.75 -12.27
C ARG A 42 -1.58 3.16 -12.01
N GLU A 43 -2.04 4.15 -12.77
CA GLU A 43 -1.67 5.56 -12.55
C GLU A 43 -2.14 6.09 -11.19
N LEU A 44 -3.33 5.68 -10.73
CA LEU A 44 -3.81 6.02 -9.38
C LEU A 44 -2.95 5.41 -8.27
N GLN A 45 -2.48 4.17 -8.47
CA GLN A 45 -1.61 3.49 -7.52
C GLN A 45 -0.22 4.13 -7.46
N GLU A 46 0.35 4.46 -8.62
CA GLU A 46 1.64 5.14 -8.74
C GLU A 46 1.58 6.56 -8.17
N ALA A 47 0.52 7.32 -8.46
CA ALA A 47 0.28 8.64 -7.88
C ALA A 47 0.10 8.58 -6.37
N ARG A 48 -0.61 7.58 -5.83
CA ARG A 48 -0.71 7.36 -4.37
C ARG A 48 0.62 6.99 -3.75
N ALA A 49 1.41 6.12 -4.39
CA ALA A 49 2.72 5.73 -3.91
C ALA A 49 3.70 6.92 -3.89
N ALA A 50 3.68 7.75 -4.94
CA ALA A 50 4.47 8.97 -5.02
C ALA A 50 4.03 10.02 -3.98
N ALA A 51 2.72 10.24 -3.82
CA ALA A 51 2.18 11.15 -2.82
C ALA A 51 2.50 10.71 -1.38
N THR A 52 2.41 9.40 -1.10
CA THR A 52 2.76 8.83 0.20
C THR A 52 4.25 8.97 0.50
N SER A 53 5.10 8.74 -0.50
CA SER A 53 6.56 8.89 -0.37
C SER A 53 6.98 10.34 -0.14
N GLY A 54 6.36 11.29 -0.86
CA GLY A 54 6.62 12.72 -0.69
C GLY A 54 6.09 13.26 0.65
N GLN A 55 4.90 12.84 1.08
CA GLN A 55 4.36 13.18 2.40
C GLN A 55 5.22 12.61 3.53
N ASN A 56 5.66 11.35 3.43
CA ASN A 56 6.53 10.75 4.43
C ASN A 56 7.86 11.51 4.55
N GLN A 57 8.47 11.92 3.43
CA GLN A 57 9.69 12.73 3.47
C GLN A 57 9.46 14.10 4.11
N ALA A 58 8.36 14.78 3.79
CA ALA A 58 8.02 16.06 4.40
C ALA A 58 7.78 15.93 5.91
N VAL A 59 7.06 14.88 6.34
CA VAL A 59 6.83 14.58 7.75
C VAL A 59 8.13 14.27 8.47
N VAL A 60 9.04 13.51 7.86
CA VAL A 60 10.36 13.21 8.45
C VAL A 60 11.16 14.50 8.65
N GLN A 61 11.30 15.31 7.60
CA GLN A 61 12.06 16.56 7.67
C GLN A 61 11.47 17.53 8.70
N GLU A 62 10.15 17.74 8.68
CA GLU A 62 9.47 18.60 9.66
C GLU A 62 9.72 18.11 11.10
N THR A 63 9.63 16.81 11.32
CA THR A 63 9.84 16.22 12.64
C THR A 63 11.29 16.38 13.09
N VAL A 64 12.26 16.10 12.21
CA VAL A 64 13.69 16.26 12.51
C VAL A 64 14.03 17.71 12.82
N THR A 65 13.53 18.68 12.05
CA THR A 65 13.74 20.11 12.34
C THR A 65 13.18 20.48 13.71
N LYS A 66 11.91 20.16 13.99
CA LYS A 66 11.27 20.52 15.26
C LYS A 66 11.94 19.85 16.45
N VAL A 67 12.37 18.59 16.32
CA VAL A 67 13.06 17.89 17.41
C VAL A 67 14.49 18.43 17.56
N GLY A 68 15.17 18.79 16.47
CA GLY A 68 16.50 19.40 16.47
C GLY A 68 16.54 20.78 17.14
N GLU A 69 15.44 21.51 17.16
CA GLU A 69 15.28 22.75 17.95
C GLU A 69 15.16 22.49 19.46
N LEU A 70 14.74 21.28 19.85
CA LEU A 70 14.46 20.91 21.24
C LEU A 70 15.60 20.11 21.89
N MET A 71 16.40 19.40 21.10
CA MET A 71 17.52 18.57 21.55
C MET A 71 18.52 18.36 20.42
N GLU A 72 19.80 18.18 20.76
CA GLU A 72 20.80 17.73 19.81
C GLU A 72 20.46 16.34 19.27
N LEU A 73 20.44 16.20 17.94
CA LEU A 73 20.15 14.97 17.21
C LEU A 73 21.41 14.43 16.53
N PRO A 74 21.54 13.11 16.35
CA PRO A 74 22.58 12.55 15.49
C PRO A 74 22.47 13.13 14.07
N ALA A 75 23.52 13.83 13.62
CA ALA A 75 23.53 14.52 12.32
C ALA A 75 23.98 13.61 11.17
N ASP A 76 24.70 12.52 11.49
CA ASP A 76 25.32 11.64 10.50
C ASP A 76 24.36 10.59 9.93
N GLU A 77 23.10 10.56 10.38
CA GLU A 77 22.09 9.62 9.89
C GLU A 77 20.68 10.21 9.80
N THR A 78 19.87 9.65 8.89
CA THR A 78 18.45 10.00 8.78
C THR A 78 17.61 9.04 9.63
N PRO A 79 16.81 9.52 10.58
CA PRO A 79 16.00 8.64 11.41
C PRO A 79 14.84 8.02 10.61
N THR A 80 14.45 6.83 11.02
CA THR A 80 13.16 6.26 10.62
C THR A 80 12.07 6.84 11.52
N VAL A 81 11.05 7.47 10.92
CA VAL A 81 9.93 8.03 11.67
C VAL A 81 8.73 7.08 11.64
N ALA A 82 8.31 6.62 12.81
CA ALA A 82 7.09 5.84 13.00
C ALA A 82 6.03 6.65 13.75
N THR A 83 4.75 6.45 13.45
CA THR A 83 3.65 7.14 14.15
C THR A 83 2.86 6.14 15.01
N ILE A 84 2.61 6.50 16.26
CA ILE A 84 1.79 5.68 17.17
C ILE A 84 0.33 5.76 16.72
N ARG A 85 -0.20 4.65 16.19
CA ARG A 85 -1.60 4.56 15.74
C ARG A 85 -2.52 3.93 16.77
N ASP A 86 -2.00 2.94 17.48
CA ASP A 86 -2.70 2.15 18.48
C ASP A 86 -1.87 2.14 19.77
N THR A 87 -2.42 2.73 20.83
CA THR A 87 -1.77 2.83 22.13
C THR A 87 -1.93 1.58 22.98
N GLU A 88 -2.90 0.71 22.67
CA GLU A 88 -3.20 -0.46 23.51
C GLU A 88 -2.11 -1.53 23.39
N GLN A 89 -1.62 -1.75 22.17
CA GLN A 89 -0.55 -2.71 21.87
C GLN A 89 0.84 -2.27 22.35
N LEU A 90 0.97 -1.03 22.83
CA LEU A 90 2.25 -0.43 23.21
C LEU A 90 2.43 -0.30 24.73
N LYS A 91 1.39 -0.65 25.51
CA LYS A 91 1.42 -0.61 26.98
C LYS A 91 2.46 -1.57 27.57
N ASP A 92 2.76 -2.65 26.87
CA ASP A 92 3.72 -3.67 27.29
C ASP A 92 5.18 -3.20 27.18
N HIS A 93 5.43 -2.07 26.51
CA HIS A 93 6.77 -1.47 26.40
C HIS A 93 6.89 -0.24 27.31
N PRO A 94 7.73 -0.27 28.36
CA PRO A 94 7.87 0.85 29.31
C PRO A 94 8.20 2.19 28.66
N PHE A 95 8.96 2.17 27.56
CA PHE A 95 9.30 3.38 26.79
C PHE A 95 8.08 4.04 26.14
N LEU A 96 7.10 3.22 25.72
CA LEU A 96 5.89 3.66 25.02
C LEU A 96 4.69 3.84 25.96
N ALA A 97 4.84 3.55 27.26
CA ALA A 97 3.78 3.67 28.25
C ALA A 97 3.20 5.09 28.40
N LYS A 98 3.99 6.13 28.09
CA LYS A 98 3.55 7.54 28.05
C LYS A 98 3.14 8.02 26.65
N GLY A 99 3.23 7.14 25.66
CA GLY A 99 2.90 7.41 24.27
C GLY A 99 1.41 7.62 24.09
N GLN A 100 1.07 8.59 23.25
CA GLN A 100 -0.30 8.90 22.85
C GLN A 100 -0.47 8.66 21.35
N LYS A 101 -1.72 8.57 20.91
CA LYS A 101 -2.05 8.53 19.50
C LYS A 101 -1.43 9.76 18.80
N ASP A 102 -0.86 9.52 17.63
CA ASP A 102 -0.19 10.52 16.79
C ASP A 102 1.14 11.06 17.33
N ASP A 103 1.68 10.50 18.42
CA ASP A 103 3.07 10.71 18.79
C ASP A 103 4.00 10.08 17.72
N ARG A 104 5.10 10.77 17.41
CA ARG A 104 6.09 10.39 16.40
C ARG A 104 7.32 9.82 17.10
N LEU A 105 7.78 8.66 16.65
CA LEU A 105 9.00 7.98 17.11
C LEU A 105 10.08 8.18 16.05
N LEU A 106 11.17 8.86 16.41
CA LEU A 106 12.36 9.00 15.58
C LEU A 106 13.35 7.93 16.02
N ILE A 107 13.64 6.98 15.14
CA ILE A 107 14.50 5.83 15.43
C ILE A 107 15.81 6.01 14.67
N TYR A 108 16.89 6.13 15.42
CA TYR A 108 18.27 6.26 14.97
C TYR A 108 18.95 4.91 15.15
N THR A 109 19.14 4.18 14.05
CA THR A 109 19.61 2.79 14.10
C THR A 109 21.12 2.72 14.31
N GLY A 110 21.88 3.67 13.76
CA GLY A 110 23.33 3.81 13.94
C GLY A 110 23.68 4.24 15.37
N ALA A 111 23.06 5.30 15.86
CA ALA A 111 23.27 5.79 17.24
C ALA A 111 22.56 4.94 18.30
N LYS A 112 21.66 4.03 17.91
CA LYS A 112 20.81 3.22 18.80
C LYS A 112 19.95 4.06 19.74
N VAL A 113 19.50 5.22 19.26
CA VAL A 113 18.67 6.16 20.02
C VAL A 113 17.25 6.13 19.46
N VAL A 114 16.26 6.25 20.33
CA VAL A 114 14.87 6.49 19.96
C VAL A 114 14.36 7.71 20.70
N VAL A 115 13.71 8.62 19.97
CA VAL A 115 13.11 9.85 20.50
C VAL A 115 11.62 9.81 20.25
N MET A 116 10.83 9.94 21.31
CA MET A 116 9.38 10.08 21.22
C MET A 116 9.01 11.56 21.28
N TYR A 117 8.50 12.08 20.16
CA TYR A 117 8.10 13.46 19.98
C TYR A 117 6.58 13.57 19.86
N ARG A 118 6.00 14.53 20.58
CA ARG A 118 4.57 14.87 20.51
C ARG A 118 4.37 16.14 19.68
N PRO A 119 3.83 16.04 18.46
CA PRO A 119 3.61 17.20 17.59
C PRO A 119 2.61 18.21 18.16
N SER A 120 1.57 17.72 18.86
CA SER A 120 0.47 18.56 19.37
C SER A 120 0.90 19.57 20.42
N THR A 121 1.92 19.23 21.22
CA THR A 121 2.47 20.12 22.26
C THR A 121 3.88 20.61 21.96
N ASN A 122 4.45 20.20 20.82
CA ASN A 122 5.85 20.42 20.45
C ASN A 122 6.84 20.03 21.56
N LYS A 123 6.75 18.78 22.05
CA LYS A 123 7.59 18.31 23.18
C LYS A 123 8.21 16.96 22.91
N ILE A 124 9.42 16.76 23.43
CA ILE A 124 10.01 15.43 23.58
C ILE A 124 9.39 14.79 24.82
N VAL A 125 8.71 13.67 24.63
CA VAL A 125 8.01 12.93 25.69
C VAL A 125 8.95 11.95 26.38
N ALA A 126 9.81 11.28 25.61
CA ALA A 126 10.81 10.35 26.12
C ALA A 126 11.98 10.21 25.14
N VAL A 127 13.16 9.90 25.68
CA VAL A 127 14.36 9.52 24.92
C VAL A 127 14.90 8.24 25.52
N GLY A 128 15.31 7.30 24.67
CA GLY A 128 15.77 5.99 25.11
C GLY A 128 16.70 5.35 24.09
N THR A 129 17.18 4.17 24.41
CA THR A 129 17.98 3.35 23.50
C THR A 129 17.13 2.30 22.83
N VAL A 130 17.39 2.00 21.56
CA VAL A 130 16.72 0.92 20.82
C VAL A 130 17.69 -0.24 20.63
N THR A 131 17.21 -1.46 20.86
CA THR A 131 17.90 -2.69 20.43
C THR A 131 17.06 -3.31 19.33
N ILE A 132 17.60 -3.30 18.10
CA ILE A 132 16.92 -3.90 16.96
C ILE A 132 17.18 -5.40 17.03
N GLN A 133 16.17 -6.15 17.42
CA GLN A 133 16.14 -7.58 17.19
C GLN A 133 15.60 -7.77 15.77
N GLN A 134 16.49 -8.08 14.84
CA GLN A 134 16.10 -8.43 13.49
C GLN A 134 15.39 -9.79 13.58
N GLN A 135 14.07 -9.76 13.73
CA GLN A 135 13.28 -10.95 13.51
C GLN A 135 13.27 -11.16 12.00
N GLU A 136 14.09 -12.11 11.54
CA GLU A 136 14.03 -12.61 10.18
C GLU A 136 12.59 -13.08 9.94
N GLU A 137 11.81 -12.30 9.18
CA GLU A 137 10.58 -12.79 8.59
C GLU A 137 10.99 -13.98 7.71
N GLY A 138 10.70 -15.19 8.19
CA GLY A 138 10.85 -16.42 7.46
C GLY A 138 10.04 -16.37 6.18
N GLY A 139 10.69 -15.93 5.10
CA GLY A 139 10.23 -16.07 3.74
C GLY A 139 10.19 -17.54 3.37
N GLY A 140 9.02 -18.16 3.57
CA GLY A 140 8.71 -19.44 2.97
C GLY A 140 8.73 -19.34 1.45
N GLY A 141 9.43 -20.28 0.82
CA GLY A 141 9.15 -20.73 -0.55
C GLY A 141 10.11 -20.23 -1.62
N ALA A 142 11.24 -20.92 -1.79
CA ALA A 142 11.66 -21.52 -3.06
C ALA A 142 13.07 -22.10 -2.93
N THR A 143 13.18 -23.31 -2.38
CA THR A 143 14.31 -24.18 -2.69
C THR A 143 13.92 -24.96 -3.94
N PRO A 144 14.55 -24.79 -5.11
CA PRO A 144 14.46 -25.81 -6.14
C PRO A 144 15.08 -27.09 -5.56
N THR A 145 14.29 -28.15 -5.58
CA THR A 145 14.71 -29.53 -5.31
C THR A 145 15.90 -29.87 -6.20
N GLU A 146 17.12 -29.78 -5.67
CA GLU A 146 18.21 -30.63 -6.16
C GLU A 146 18.05 -32.00 -5.49
N THR A 147 17.45 -32.90 -6.27
CA THR A 147 17.41 -34.34 -5.99
C THR A 147 18.84 -34.85 -5.74
N PRO A 148 19.14 -35.44 -4.57
CA PRO A 148 20.36 -36.20 -4.39
C PRO A 148 20.18 -37.54 -5.12
N ALA A 149 20.79 -37.67 -6.30
CA ALA A 149 20.96 -38.97 -6.93
C ALA A 149 22.00 -39.77 -6.12
N ALA A 150 21.57 -40.97 -5.71
CA ALA A 150 22.25 -41.91 -4.84
C ALA A 150 23.71 -42.24 -5.21
N THR A 151 24.53 -42.40 -4.17
CA THR A 151 25.78 -43.19 -4.13
C THR A 151 25.42 -44.54 -3.49
N PRO A 152 25.95 -45.69 -3.94
CA PRO A 152 27.37 -46.06 -3.79
C PRO A 152 28.15 -46.26 -5.09
#